data_AF-A0A1M8AB42-F1
#
_entry.id   AF-A0A1M8AB42-F1
#
_cell.length_a   1.000
_cell.length_b   1.000
_cell.length_c   1.000
_cell.angle_alpha   90.00
_cell.angle_beta   90.00
_cell.angle_gamma   90.00
#
_symmetry.space_group_name_H-M   'P 1'
#
loop_
_entity.id
_entity.type
_entity.pdbx_description
1 polymer ?
#
loop_
_entity_poly.entity_id
_entity_poly.type
_entity_poly.pdbx_seq_one_letter_code
_entity_poly.pdbx_strand_id
1 'polypeptide(L)'
;MSRSLRAWLQCRVADQSSHAYACEGSRIQIARFLTFRPEENPFADMDVWVQVCDKAHYMPARFTRQSIAKFHSVTPHLRFTQLRGAYVSIDLCSIELDTVETQVAGSPWTPESPKTYILVVHAFRVLGGIAEPLHSGMIQDVMTGIYGRKS
;
A
#
# COMPACT_ATOMS: atom_id res chain seq x y z
N MET A 1 3.51 -0.89 -25.31
CA MET A 1 2.35 -1.64 -24.76
C MET A 1 1.93 -0.97 -23.45
N SER A 2 0.78 -0.28 -23.43
CA SER A 2 0.25 0.36 -22.21
C SER A 2 -0.17 -0.73 -21.22
N ARG A 3 0.63 -0.95 -20.18
CA ARG A 3 0.40 -2.00 -19.19
C ARG A 3 -0.48 -1.44 -18.05
N SER A 4 -1.77 -1.35 -18.32
CA SER A 4 -2.81 -0.82 -17.43
C SER A 4 -2.89 -1.56 -16.08
N LEU A 5 -3.24 -0.84 -15.01
CA LEU A 5 -3.61 -1.42 -13.71
C LEU A 5 -4.81 -2.36 -13.89
N ARG A 6 -4.84 -3.47 -13.15
CA ARG A 6 -6.00 -4.37 -13.07
C ARG A 6 -6.61 -4.25 -11.67
N ALA A 7 -7.91 -4.46 -11.55
CA ALA A 7 -8.54 -4.58 -10.23
C ALA A 7 -8.23 -5.99 -9.68
N TRP A 8 -7.65 -6.08 -8.50
CA TRP A 8 -7.28 -7.35 -7.86
C TRP A 8 -7.33 -7.32 -6.33
N LEU A 9 -7.25 -6.14 -5.70
CA LEU A 9 -7.20 -6.01 -4.25
C LEU A 9 -8.46 -6.61 -3.59
N GLN A 10 -9.64 -6.33 -4.14
CA GLN A 10 -10.91 -6.83 -3.60
C GLN A 10 -10.98 -8.36 -3.57
N CYS A 11 -10.51 -9.04 -4.63
CA CYS A 11 -10.50 -10.51 -4.67
C CYS A 11 -9.63 -11.08 -3.55
N ARG A 12 -8.50 -10.42 -3.24
CA ARG A 12 -7.57 -10.89 -2.21
C ARG A 12 -8.04 -10.64 -0.79
N VAL A 13 -8.74 -9.54 -0.56
CA VAL A 13 -9.41 -9.33 0.74
C VAL A 13 -10.45 -10.42 0.99
N ALA A 14 -11.18 -10.84 -0.05
CA ALA A 14 -12.16 -11.92 0.08
C ALA A 14 -11.51 -13.28 0.39
N ASP A 15 -10.30 -13.53 -0.12
CA ASP A 15 -9.55 -14.78 0.12
C ASP A 15 -9.02 -14.91 1.58
N GLN A 16 -8.91 -13.80 2.33
CA GLN A 16 -8.51 -13.75 3.76
C GLN A 16 -7.23 -14.55 4.13
N SER A 17 -6.30 -14.76 3.20
CA SER A 17 -5.05 -15.47 3.50
C SER A 17 -4.12 -14.60 4.34
N SER A 18 -3.94 -14.97 5.61
CA SER A 18 -2.92 -14.41 6.51
C SER A 18 -1.50 -14.85 6.16
N HIS A 19 -1.35 -15.90 5.35
CA HIS A 19 -0.05 -16.35 4.87
C HIS A 19 0.43 -15.51 3.69
N ALA A 20 1.75 -15.29 3.62
CA ALA A 20 2.37 -14.65 2.47
C ALA A 20 2.19 -15.51 1.22
N TYR A 21 1.75 -14.88 0.13
CA TYR A 21 1.56 -15.52 -1.16
C TYR A 21 2.21 -14.69 -2.27
N ALA A 22 2.61 -15.36 -3.34
CA ALA A 22 3.18 -14.72 -4.51
C ALA A 22 2.10 -13.93 -5.25
N CYS A 23 2.38 -12.67 -5.54
CA CYS A 23 1.43 -11.73 -6.15
C CYS A 23 1.86 -11.41 -7.59
N GLU A 24 2.43 -12.37 -8.32
CA GLU A 24 3.10 -12.15 -9.61
C GLU A 24 2.27 -11.32 -10.61
N GLY A 25 2.87 -10.24 -11.09
CA GLY A 25 2.22 -9.34 -12.06
C GLY A 25 1.14 -8.42 -11.47
N SER A 26 0.86 -8.51 -10.16
CA SER A 26 -0.04 -7.61 -9.46
C SER A 26 0.60 -6.25 -9.31
N ARG A 27 -0.11 -5.22 -9.74
CA ARG A 27 0.38 -3.84 -9.78
C ARG A 27 -0.47 -2.97 -8.89
N ILE A 28 0.18 -2.05 -8.22
CA ILE A 28 -0.46 -0.98 -7.46
C ILE A 28 0.23 0.34 -7.80
N GLN A 29 -0.47 1.43 -7.53
CA GLN A 29 0.08 2.77 -7.52
C GLN A 29 0.17 3.26 -6.07
N ILE A 30 1.28 3.90 -5.72
CA ILE A 30 1.44 4.55 -4.42
C ILE A 30 0.67 5.88 -4.45
N ALA A 31 -0.45 5.95 -3.75
CA ALA A 31 -1.28 7.16 -3.72
C ALA A 31 -0.75 8.19 -2.73
N ARG A 32 -0.45 7.74 -1.51
CA ARG A 32 -0.06 8.61 -0.39
C ARG A 32 0.74 7.85 0.65
N PHE A 33 1.75 8.48 1.23
CA PHE A 33 2.42 7.96 2.43
C PHE A 33 1.64 8.37 3.68
N LEU A 34 1.40 7.42 4.57
CA LEU A 34 0.67 7.63 5.83
C LEU A 34 1.63 7.84 6.99
N THR A 35 2.78 7.14 6.98
CA THR A 35 3.88 7.39 7.91
C THR A 35 5.15 7.78 7.15
N PHE A 36 6.04 8.47 7.84
CA PHE A 36 7.35 8.88 7.34
C PHE A 36 8.45 8.40 8.29
N ARG A 37 9.63 8.17 7.72
CA ARG A 37 10.84 7.94 8.49
C ARG A 37 11.33 9.29 9.06
N PRO A 38 12.00 9.31 10.23
CA PRO A 38 12.54 10.53 10.81
C PRO A 38 13.42 11.30 9.83
N GLU A 39 13.37 12.63 9.87
CA GLU A 39 14.16 13.47 8.95
C GLU A 39 15.66 13.31 9.19
N GLU A 40 16.06 13.09 10.45
CA GLU A 40 17.44 12.84 10.85
C GLU A 40 17.95 11.49 10.34
N ASN A 41 17.04 10.54 10.07
CA ASN A 41 17.37 9.22 9.56
C ASN A 41 16.34 8.74 8.50
N PRO A 42 16.40 9.25 7.26
CA PRO A 42 15.46 8.88 6.20
C PRO A 42 15.59 7.42 5.76
N PHE A 43 16.63 6.71 6.21
CA PHE A 43 16.88 5.31 5.91
C PHE A 43 16.64 4.38 7.12
N ALA A 44 16.03 4.88 8.21
CA ALA A 44 15.73 4.12 9.41
C ALA A 44 15.07 2.76 9.12
N ASP A 45 15.49 1.70 9.81
CA ASP A 45 14.97 0.34 9.62
C ASP A 45 13.57 0.19 10.24
N MET A 46 12.56 0.72 9.57
CA MET A 46 11.17 0.68 10.01
C MET A 46 10.20 0.47 8.85
N ASP A 47 9.03 -0.07 9.21
CA ASP A 47 7.90 -0.22 8.31
C ASP A 47 7.37 1.15 7.88
N VAL A 48 6.77 1.20 6.69
CA VAL A 48 6.13 2.42 6.18
C VAL A 48 4.71 2.10 5.75
N TRP A 49 3.77 2.87 6.27
CA TRP A 49 2.37 2.80 5.93
C TRP A 49 2.06 3.69 4.74
N VAL A 50 1.32 3.14 3.80
CA VAL A 50 1.07 3.74 2.49
C VAL A 50 -0.38 3.47 2.10
N GLN A 51 -1.08 4.49 1.62
CA GLN A 51 -2.30 4.31 0.86
C GLN A 51 -1.92 3.95 -0.58
N VAL A 52 -2.38 2.79 -1.02
CA VAL A 52 -2.14 2.29 -2.37
C VAL A 52 -3.46 2.15 -3.11
N CYS A 53 -3.41 2.16 -4.44
CA CYS A 53 -4.57 1.83 -5.25
C CYS A 53 -4.25 0.85 -6.37
N ASP A 54 -5.26 0.08 -6.74
CA ASP A 54 -5.30 -0.63 -8.02
C ASP A 54 -6.15 0.17 -9.03
N LYS A 55 -6.71 -0.48 -10.06
CA LYS A 55 -7.57 0.22 -11.04
C LYS A 55 -8.85 0.80 -10.43
N ALA A 56 -9.36 0.24 -9.34
CA ALA A 56 -10.71 0.53 -8.84
C ALA A 56 -10.78 0.84 -7.34
N HIS A 57 -9.80 0.37 -6.55
CA HIS A 57 -9.85 0.38 -5.09
C HIS A 57 -8.63 1.05 -4.50
N TYR A 58 -8.83 1.80 -3.41
CA TYR A 58 -7.76 2.21 -2.50
C TYR A 58 -7.78 1.38 -1.23
N MET A 59 -6.59 1.07 -0.72
CA MET A 59 -6.40 0.21 0.45
C MET A 59 -5.17 0.68 1.25
N PRO A 60 -5.14 0.50 2.58
CA PRO A 60 -3.93 0.73 3.35
C PRO A 60 -2.97 -0.45 3.12
N ALA A 61 -1.69 -0.13 2.99
CA ALA A 61 -0.62 -1.10 2.82
C ALA A 61 0.52 -0.80 3.80
N ARG A 62 1.12 -1.87 4.32
CA ARG A 62 2.32 -1.82 5.15
C ARG A 62 3.48 -2.41 4.37
N PHE A 63 4.43 -1.56 3.99
CA PHE A 63 5.69 -2.02 3.42
C PHE A 63 6.64 -2.36 4.56
N THR A 64 7.02 -3.63 4.64
CA THR A 64 7.86 -4.09 5.76
C THR A 64 9.25 -3.47 5.69
N ARG A 65 9.88 -3.28 6.84
CA ARG A 65 11.25 -2.76 6.98
C ARG A 65 12.23 -3.52 6.09
N GLN A 66 12.07 -4.85 6.02
CA GLN A 66 12.89 -5.74 5.19
C GLN A 66 12.68 -5.48 3.68
N SER A 67 11.44 -5.28 3.25
CA SER A 67 11.13 -4.97 1.85
C SER A 67 11.75 -3.62 1.42
N ILE A 68 11.70 -2.62 2.30
CA ILE A 68 12.25 -1.29 2.03
C ILE A 68 13.78 -1.30 2.09
N ALA A 69 14.37 -2.03 3.05
CA ALA A 69 15.81 -2.21 3.12
C ALA A 69 16.34 -2.88 1.84
N LYS A 70 15.64 -3.90 1.33
CA LYS A 70 15.96 -4.53 0.05
C LYS A 70 15.85 -3.54 -1.11
N PHE A 71 14.82 -2.71 -1.15
CA PHE A 71 14.70 -1.64 -2.14
C PHE A 71 15.91 -0.68 -2.09
N HIS A 72 16.27 -0.17 -0.92
CA HIS A 72 17.42 0.74 -0.78
C HIS A 72 18.76 0.06 -1.11
N SER A 73 18.90 -1.26 -0.92
CA SER A 73 20.11 -1.98 -1.36
C SER A 73 20.29 -1.99 -2.88
N VAL A 74 19.19 -1.91 -3.63
CA VAL A 74 19.18 -1.88 -5.10
C VAL A 74 19.14 -0.45 -5.65
N THR A 75 18.53 0.49 -4.90
CA THR A 75 18.36 1.88 -5.31
C THR A 75 18.73 2.82 -4.16
N PRO A 76 20.03 2.93 -3.80
CA PRO A 76 20.49 3.63 -2.59
C PRO A 76 20.28 5.15 -2.63
N HIS A 77 20.14 5.73 -3.83
CA HIS A 77 20.02 7.19 -4.00
C HIS A 77 18.58 7.71 -3.92
N LEU A 78 17.58 6.83 -3.89
CA LEU A 78 16.16 7.21 -3.91
C LEU A 78 15.51 6.90 -2.57
N ARG A 79 14.90 7.90 -1.93
CA ARG A 79 14.13 7.69 -0.70
C ARG A 79 12.82 6.99 -1.05
N PHE A 80 12.43 6.00 -0.27
CA PHE A 80 11.15 5.31 -0.48
C PHE A 80 9.95 6.26 -0.56
N THR A 81 9.91 7.31 0.27
CA THR A 81 8.81 8.30 0.29
C THR A 81 8.75 9.22 -0.94
N GLN A 82 9.78 9.22 -1.79
CA GLN A 82 9.75 9.91 -3.08
C GLN A 82 8.96 9.13 -4.12
N LEU A 83 8.58 7.88 -3.87
CA LEU A 83 7.82 7.04 -4.80
C LEU A 83 6.32 7.39 -4.88
N ARG A 84 5.90 8.57 -4.42
CA ARG A 84 4.50 8.99 -4.55
C ARG A 84 4.10 9.05 -6.02
N GLY A 85 2.96 8.46 -6.36
CA GLY A 85 2.46 8.32 -7.73
C GLY A 85 3.07 7.13 -8.48
N ALA A 86 4.14 6.50 -7.98
CA ALA A 86 4.84 5.44 -8.69
C ALA A 86 4.02 4.15 -8.79
N TYR A 87 4.21 3.45 -9.91
CA TYR A 87 3.71 2.09 -10.09
C TYR A 87 4.69 1.08 -9.53
N VAL A 88 4.15 0.14 -8.77
CA VAL A 88 4.90 -0.91 -8.10
C VAL A 88 4.32 -2.26 -8.48
N SER A 89 5.19 -3.20 -8.83
CA SER A 89 4.86 -4.62 -8.91
C SER A 89 5.04 -5.26 -7.55
N ILE A 90 4.02 -5.97 -7.08
CA ILE A 90 4.06 -6.71 -5.82
C ILE A 90 4.46 -8.14 -6.13
N ASP A 91 5.57 -8.60 -5.57
CA ASP A 91 6.09 -9.94 -5.83
C ASP A 91 5.67 -10.91 -4.71
N LEU A 92 5.62 -10.44 -3.46
CA LEU A 92 5.22 -11.23 -2.29
C LEU A 92 4.40 -10.37 -1.32
N CYS A 93 3.20 -10.83 -0.95
CA CYS A 93 2.29 -10.08 -0.10
C CYS A 93 1.42 -10.98 0.81
N SER A 94 0.88 -10.43 1.91
CA SER A 94 -0.15 -11.05 2.75
C SER A 94 -1.29 -10.05 3.00
N ILE A 95 -2.45 -10.56 3.43
CA ILE A 95 -3.57 -9.73 3.89
C ILE A 95 -3.75 -9.96 5.39
N GLU A 96 -3.70 -8.88 6.16
CA GLU A 96 -3.77 -8.92 7.63
C GLU A 96 -4.82 -7.95 8.13
N LEU A 97 -5.40 -8.22 9.31
CA LEU A 97 -6.30 -7.29 9.99
C LEU A 97 -5.51 -6.50 11.03
N ASP A 98 -5.36 -5.19 10.82
CA ASP A 98 -4.49 -4.37 11.66
C ASP A 98 -5.02 -2.93 11.84
N THR A 99 -4.48 -2.21 12.83
CA THR A 99 -4.71 -0.78 13.02
C THR A 99 -3.72 0.00 12.15
N VAL A 100 -4.25 0.86 11.27
CA VAL A 100 -3.43 1.63 10.34
C VAL A 100 -2.78 2.81 11.06
N GLU A 101 -1.45 2.86 11.05
CA GLU A 101 -0.74 4.04 11.57
C GLU A 101 -0.77 5.19 10.55
N THR A 102 -1.05 6.39 11.04
CA THR A 102 -1.03 7.61 10.24
C THR A 102 -0.38 8.75 11.02
N GLN A 103 0.40 9.54 10.31
CA GLN A 103 1.01 10.80 10.77
C GLN A 103 0.49 11.98 9.94
N VAL A 104 -0.41 11.74 8.98
CA VAL A 104 -0.91 12.75 8.04
C VAL A 104 -2.36 13.11 8.29
N ALA A 105 -2.67 14.40 8.25
CA ALA A 105 -4.03 14.89 8.26
C ALA A 105 -4.79 14.51 6.98
N GLY A 106 -6.09 14.27 7.10
CA GLY A 106 -6.96 13.90 5.96
C GLY A 106 -6.67 12.52 5.39
N SER A 107 -6.05 11.62 6.18
CA SER A 107 -6.06 10.19 5.91
C SER A 107 -7.49 9.64 6.12
N PRO A 108 -7.96 8.69 5.30
CA PRO A 108 -9.21 7.97 5.56
C PRO A 108 -9.16 7.16 6.86
N TRP A 109 -7.95 6.76 7.28
CA TRP A 109 -7.71 6.03 8.53
C TRP A 109 -7.10 6.94 9.57
N THR A 110 -7.54 6.80 10.81
CA THR A 110 -7.02 7.49 12.00
C THR A 110 -6.63 6.46 13.07
N PRO A 111 -5.81 6.83 14.08
CA PRO A 111 -5.46 5.92 15.17
C PRO A 111 -6.68 5.39 15.94
N GLU A 112 -7.80 6.12 15.93
CA GLU A 112 -9.08 5.74 16.55
C GLU A 112 -9.95 4.86 15.65
N SER A 113 -9.56 4.68 14.38
CA SER A 113 -10.30 3.86 13.44
C SER A 113 -10.26 2.38 13.86
N PRO A 114 -11.34 1.62 13.62
CA PRO A 114 -11.32 0.18 13.87
C PRO A 114 -10.25 -0.50 13.00
N LYS A 115 -9.80 -1.68 13.43
CA LYS A 115 -8.91 -2.50 12.61
C LYS A 115 -9.55 -2.77 11.25
N THR A 116 -8.72 -2.74 10.21
CA THR A 116 -9.14 -2.94 8.83
C THR A 116 -8.17 -3.89 8.13
N TYR A 117 -8.59 -4.43 6.98
CA TYR A 117 -7.69 -5.27 6.20
C TYR A 117 -6.61 -4.41 5.55
N ILE A 118 -5.37 -4.83 5.70
CA ILE A 118 -4.18 -4.16 5.17
C ILE A 118 -3.45 -5.10 4.21
N LEU A 119 -2.85 -4.53 3.18
CA LEU A 119 -1.91 -5.24 2.31
C LEU A 119 -0.51 -5.17 2.93
N VAL A 120 0.02 -6.29 3.42
CA VAL A 120 1.40 -6.35 3.90
C VAL A 120 2.31 -6.74 2.74
N VAL A 121 3.25 -5.87 2.41
CA VAL A 121 4.15 -6.02 1.25
C VAL A 121 5.52 -6.50 1.75
N HIS A 122 5.87 -7.73 1.36
CA HIS A 122 7.13 -8.39 1.74
C HIS A 122 8.21 -8.25 0.66
N ALA A 123 7.80 -8.21 -0.62
CA ALA A 123 8.71 -7.96 -1.74
C ALA A 123 8.00 -7.22 -2.87
N PHE A 124 8.71 -6.27 -3.47
CA PHE A 124 8.19 -5.46 -4.57
C PHE A 124 9.30 -4.95 -5.50
N ARG A 125 8.89 -4.45 -6.66
CA ARG A 125 9.75 -3.77 -7.64
C ARG A 125 9.09 -2.51 -8.16
N VAL A 126 9.85 -1.42 -8.20
CA VAL A 126 9.39 -0.15 -8.78
C VAL A 126 9.40 -0.29 -10.31
N LEU A 127 8.28 0.02 -10.95
CA LEU A 127 8.11 -0.03 -12.40
C LEU A 127 8.34 1.33 -13.06
N GLY A 128 8.27 2.42 -12.30
CA GLY A 128 8.43 3.81 -12.78
C GLY A 128 7.23 4.69 -12.44
N GLY A 129 7.12 5.85 -13.08
CA GLY A 129 5.97 6.76 -12.94
C GLY A 129 5.95 7.55 -11.62
N ILE A 130 7.11 7.98 -11.13
CA ILE A 130 7.16 8.87 -9.95
C ILE A 130 6.44 10.19 -10.29
N ALA A 131 5.60 10.65 -9.37
CA ALA A 131 4.74 11.83 -9.52
C ALA A 131 3.67 11.74 -10.64
N GLU A 132 3.33 10.53 -11.09
CA GLU A 132 2.19 10.34 -12.00
C GLU A 132 0.85 10.69 -11.32
N PRO A 133 -0.12 11.23 -12.07
CA PRO A 133 -1.47 11.45 -11.57
C PRO A 133 -2.09 10.17 -11.00
N LEU A 134 -2.88 10.33 -9.93
CA LEU A 134 -3.57 9.20 -9.32
C LEU A 134 -4.78 8.79 -10.15
N HIS A 135 -5.00 7.49 -10.25
CA HIS A 135 -6.22 6.96 -10.86
C HIS A 135 -7.45 7.33 -10.02
N SER A 136 -8.55 7.71 -10.68
CA SER A 136 -9.84 7.81 -10.00
C SER A 136 -10.28 6.42 -9.52
N GLY A 137 -10.72 6.32 -8.26
CA GLY A 137 -11.12 5.04 -7.66
C GLY A 137 -11.82 5.24 -6.32
N MET A 138 -12.46 4.19 -5.81
CA MET A 138 -13.18 4.23 -4.54
C MET A 138 -12.27 3.87 -3.37
N ILE A 139 -12.39 4.58 -2.26
CA ILE A 139 -11.69 4.21 -1.02
C ILE A 139 -12.40 3.00 -0.42
N GLN A 140 -11.70 1.88 -0.34
CA GLN A 140 -12.26 0.68 0.26
C GLN A 140 -11.92 0.68 1.75
N ASP A 141 -12.87 1.15 2.54
CA ASP A 141 -12.88 0.89 3.97
C ASP A 141 -13.72 -0.37 4.21
N VAL A 142 -13.08 -1.52 4.41
CA VAL A 142 -13.77 -2.82 4.40
C VAL A 142 -14.86 -2.92 5.48
N MET A 143 -14.81 -2.08 6.52
CA MET A 143 -15.85 -2.00 7.55
C MET A 143 -17.15 -1.32 7.08
N THR A 144 -17.12 -0.48 6.04
CA THR A 144 -18.35 0.12 5.48
C THR A 144 -19.09 -0.81 4.51
N GLY A 145 -18.42 -1.86 4.00
CA GLY A 145 -19.05 -2.90 3.19
C GLY A 145 -19.95 -3.86 3.98
N ILE A 146 -19.81 -3.92 5.31
CA ILE A 146 -20.61 -4.80 6.18
C ILE A 146 -21.77 -4.04 6.85
N TYR A 147 -21.68 -2.70 6.97
CA TYR A 147 -22.74 -1.86 7.57
C TYR A 147 -23.46 -0.93 6.57
N GLY A 148 -23.24 -1.11 5.26
CA GLY A 148 -23.90 -0.36 4.19
C GLY A 148 -25.21 -0.97 3.66
N ARG A 149 -26.00 -1.62 4.51
CA ARG A 149 -27.44 -1.84 4.27
C ARG A 149 -28.18 -1.67 5.59
N LYS A 150 -28.47 -0.43 5.94
CA LYS A 150 -29.61 -0.13 6.81
C LYS A 150 -30.46 0.96 6.15
N SER A 151 -31.66 0.50 5.79
CA SER A 151 -32.94 1.23 5.62
C SER A 151 -32.97 2.41 4.67
#